data_AF-A0A2M7ZJ89-F1
#
_entry.id   AF-A0A2M7ZJ89-F1
#
_cell.length_a   1.000
_cell.length_b   1.000
_cell.length_c   1.000
_cell.angle_alpha   90.00
_cell.angle_beta   90.00
_cell.angle_gamma   90.00
#
_symmetry.space_group_name_H-M   'P 1'
#
loop_
_entity.id
_entity.type
_entity.pdbx_description
1 polymer ?
#
loop_
_entity_poly.entity_id
_entity_poly.type
_entity_poly.pdbx_seq_one_letter_code
_entity_poly.pdbx_strand_id
1 'polypeptide(L)'
;MLNNLFRHIIPHFLLLRIIFFLLILIWVFGFSLPFFIPIDQQTIILYQFFHKIYSGVCHQLEYKSISVFGYYFHVCARCSGIYIGAFIGSIISLFYLKQKHLKIKYFYIAAFPIIIDVLFQSLNISEYIKLSAFLTGIIFGFTVFIFFISAIENYFIVHKTNYSLNEFK
;
A
#
# COMPACT_ATOMS: atom_id res chain seq x y z
N MET A 1 31.30 8.33 16.40
CA MET A 1 29.99 8.90 16.77
C MET A 1 28.85 8.41 15.87
N LEU A 2 28.96 8.57 14.53
CA LEU A 2 27.92 8.11 13.58
C LEU A 2 27.58 6.61 13.68
N ASN A 3 28.58 5.72 13.79
CA ASN A 3 28.32 4.27 13.89
C ASN A 3 27.48 3.85 15.12
N ASN A 4 27.63 4.53 16.27
CA ASN A 4 26.80 4.24 17.45
C ASN A 4 25.37 4.79 17.30
N LEU A 5 25.21 5.93 16.64
CA LEU A 5 23.89 6.51 16.35
C LEU A 5 23.06 5.59 15.44
N PHE A 6 23.67 5.09 14.35
CA PHE A 6 23.01 4.17 13.44
C PHE A 6 22.65 2.83 14.11
N ARG A 7 23.50 2.30 14.99
CA ARG A 7 23.26 1.05 15.73
C ARG A 7 21.99 1.11 16.60
N HIS A 8 21.67 2.28 17.15
CA HIS A 8 20.44 2.49 17.91
C HIS A 8 19.21 2.81 17.06
N ILE A 9 19.37 3.39 15.87
CA ILE A 9 18.24 3.80 15.00
C ILE A 9 17.70 2.63 14.16
N ILE A 10 18.59 1.76 13.66
CA ILE A 10 18.23 0.60 12.83
C ILE A 10 17.13 -0.28 13.43
N PRO A 11 17.16 -0.69 14.72
CA PRO A 11 16.10 -1.54 15.26
C PRO A 11 14.73 -0.84 15.29
N HIS A 12 14.69 0.48 15.50
CA HIS A 12 13.43 1.24 15.45
C HIS A 12 12.84 1.30 14.03
N PHE A 13 13.67 1.45 13.00
CA PHE A 13 13.20 1.42 11.61
C PHE A 13 12.74 0.02 11.20
N LEU A 14 13.43 -1.03 11.63
CA LEU A 14 12.97 -2.39 11.38
C LEU A 14 11.62 -2.65 12.06
N LEU A 15 11.45 -2.25 13.32
CA LEU A 15 10.18 -2.36 14.03
C LEU A 15 9.05 -1.60 13.31
N LEU A 16 9.32 -0.37 12.87
CA LEU A 16 8.36 0.43 12.10
C LEU A 16 7.93 -0.28 10.82
N ARG A 17 8.89 -0.82 10.05
CA ARG A 17 8.61 -1.57 8.82
C ARG A 17 7.79 -2.83 9.09
N ILE A 18 8.07 -3.56 10.18
CA ILE A 18 7.30 -4.74 10.59
C ILE A 18 5.86 -4.34 10.93
N ILE A 19 5.66 -3.26 11.69
CA ILE A 19 4.31 -2.77 12.03
C ILE A 19 3.52 -2.46 10.74
N PHE A 20 4.09 -1.70 9.82
CA PHE A 20 3.41 -1.39 8.55
C PHE A 20 3.17 -2.64 7.70
N PHE A 21 4.11 -3.57 7.65
CA PHE A 21 3.94 -4.84 6.97
C PHE A 21 2.72 -5.61 7.52
N LEU A 22 2.61 -5.74 8.86
CA LEU A 22 1.49 -6.44 9.49
C LEU A 22 0.15 -5.74 9.24
N LEU A 23 0.10 -4.41 9.34
CA LEU A 23 -1.11 -3.64 9.05
C LEU A 23 -1.57 -3.83 7.60
N ILE A 24 -0.63 -3.75 6.64
CA ILE A 24 -0.93 -3.97 5.22
C ILE A 24 -1.32 -5.42 4.96
N LEU A 25 -0.68 -6.39 5.60
CA LEU A 25 -1.02 -7.80 5.48
C LEU A 25 -2.47 -8.08 5.92
N ILE A 26 -2.87 -7.54 7.09
CA ILE A 26 -4.24 -7.65 7.60
C ILE A 26 -5.21 -7.00 6.61
N TRP A 27 -4.86 -5.85 6.04
CA TRP A 27 -5.68 -5.14 5.06
C TRP A 27 -5.82 -5.93 3.74
N VAL A 28 -4.73 -6.50 3.22
CA VAL A 28 -4.78 -7.32 2.00
C VAL A 28 -5.61 -8.57 2.22
N PHE A 29 -5.39 -9.27 3.35
CA PHE A 29 -6.17 -10.44 3.70
C PHE A 29 -7.67 -10.11 3.83
N GLY A 30 -7.98 -8.96 4.43
CA GLY A 30 -9.36 -8.54 4.62
C GLY A 30 -10.12 -8.33 3.32
N PHE A 31 -9.60 -7.56 2.36
CA PHE A 31 -10.36 -7.33 1.13
C PHE A 31 -10.45 -8.59 0.24
N SER A 32 -9.45 -9.48 0.36
CA SER A 32 -9.34 -10.71 -0.43
C SER A 32 -9.98 -11.93 0.25
N LEU A 33 -10.73 -11.72 1.35
CA LEU A 33 -11.42 -12.76 2.11
C LEU A 33 -12.13 -13.83 1.24
N PRO A 34 -12.88 -13.48 0.16
CA PRO A 34 -13.57 -14.47 -0.67
C PRO A 34 -12.65 -15.46 -1.39
N PHE A 35 -11.34 -15.17 -1.48
CA PHE A 35 -10.34 -16.10 -1.99
C PHE A 35 -10.04 -17.23 -1.01
N PHE A 36 -10.07 -16.95 0.29
CA PHE A 36 -9.64 -17.88 1.34
C PHE A 36 -10.79 -18.63 1.98
N ILE A 37 -11.97 -18.00 2.05
CA ILE A 37 -13.13 -18.54 2.77
C ILE A 37 -14.28 -18.70 1.78
N PRO A 38 -14.80 -19.92 1.57
CA PRO A 38 -16.03 -20.14 0.83
C PRO A 38 -17.19 -19.37 1.48
N ILE A 39 -17.93 -18.62 0.67
CA ILE A 39 -19.04 -17.82 1.18
C ILE A 39 -20.33 -18.64 1.13
N ASP A 40 -20.84 -18.98 2.31
CA ASP A 40 -22.07 -19.74 2.56
C ASP A 40 -22.92 -19.06 3.65
N GLN A 41 -23.99 -19.72 4.12
CA GLN A 41 -24.87 -19.16 5.16
C GLN A 41 -24.15 -18.84 6.48
N GLN A 42 -23.08 -19.53 6.83
CA GLN A 42 -22.35 -19.30 8.08
C GLN A 42 -21.38 -18.13 7.94
N THR A 43 -20.76 -17.95 6.77
CA THR A 43 -19.72 -16.94 6.54
C THR A 43 -20.25 -15.64 5.90
N ILE A 44 -21.52 -15.59 5.50
CA ILE A 44 -22.13 -14.42 4.85
C ILE A 44 -22.08 -13.14 5.71
N ILE A 45 -22.26 -13.26 7.04
CA ILE A 45 -22.20 -12.11 7.96
C ILE A 45 -20.79 -11.51 7.96
N LEU A 46 -19.77 -12.37 7.95
CA LEU A 46 -18.38 -11.94 7.88
C LEU A 46 -18.11 -11.22 6.56
N TYR A 47 -18.56 -11.77 5.43
CA TYR A 47 -18.46 -11.14 4.13
C TYR A 47 -19.09 -9.73 4.12
N GLN A 48 -20.30 -9.59 4.66
CA GLN A 48 -20.99 -8.28 4.74
C GLN A 48 -20.26 -7.29 5.65
N PHE A 49 -19.71 -7.77 6.77
CA PHE A 49 -18.92 -6.95 7.69
C PHE A 49 -17.69 -6.36 6.98
N PHE A 50 -16.92 -7.20 6.29
CA PHE A 50 -15.77 -6.75 5.51
C PHE A 50 -16.20 -5.83 4.36
N HIS A 51 -17.27 -6.17 3.64
CA HIS A 51 -17.82 -5.29 2.60
C HIS A 51 -18.11 -3.88 3.15
N LYS A 52 -18.70 -3.76 4.34
CA LYS A 52 -18.98 -2.47 4.98
C LYS A 52 -17.71 -1.72 5.44
N ILE A 53 -16.66 -2.41 5.86
CA ILE A 53 -15.37 -1.78 6.19
C ILE A 53 -14.75 -1.16 4.93
N TYR A 54 -14.70 -1.90 3.83
CA TYR A 54 -14.04 -1.46 2.61
C TYR A 54 -14.87 -0.47 1.77
N SER A 55 -16.17 -0.33 2.02
CA SER A 55 -17.01 0.65 1.32
C SER A 55 -16.59 2.10 1.64
N GLY A 56 -15.94 2.33 2.78
CA GLY A 56 -15.36 3.63 3.14
C GLY A 56 -14.15 4.05 2.30
N VAL A 57 -13.52 3.12 1.57
CA VAL A 57 -12.33 3.39 0.72
C VAL A 57 -12.53 3.05 -0.74
N CYS A 58 -13.61 2.34 -1.09
CA CYS A 58 -13.86 1.85 -2.44
C CYS A 58 -15.36 1.76 -2.73
N HIS A 59 -15.78 2.13 -3.94
CA HIS A 59 -17.18 2.05 -4.38
C HIS A 59 -17.69 0.62 -4.63
N GLN A 60 -16.80 -0.38 -4.66
CA GLN A 60 -17.15 -1.81 -4.71
C GLN A 60 -18.04 -2.26 -5.88
N LEU A 61 -18.01 -1.53 -7.00
CA LEU A 61 -18.77 -1.89 -8.21
C LEU A 61 -18.33 -3.27 -8.73
N GLU A 62 -19.26 -4.22 -8.79
CA GLU A 62 -19.01 -5.62 -9.17
C GLU A 62 -18.25 -5.75 -10.49
N TYR A 63 -18.66 -5.00 -11.52
CA TYR A 63 -18.01 -5.02 -12.83
C TYR A 63 -16.56 -4.49 -12.80
N LYS A 64 -16.16 -3.73 -11.76
CA LYS A 64 -14.78 -3.25 -11.54
C LYS A 64 -13.98 -4.14 -10.58
N SER A 65 -14.64 -5.01 -9.83
CA SER A 65 -14.04 -5.87 -8.81
C SER A 65 -13.56 -7.19 -9.39
N ILE A 66 -12.56 -7.77 -8.72
CA ILE A 66 -12.05 -9.11 -9.04
C ILE A 66 -13.04 -10.12 -8.45
N SER A 67 -13.52 -11.04 -9.26
CA SER A 67 -14.44 -12.10 -8.84
C SER A 67 -13.69 -13.41 -8.60
N VAL A 68 -14.00 -14.09 -7.50
CA VAL A 68 -13.47 -15.39 -7.11
C VAL A 68 -14.64 -16.25 -6.61
N PHE A 69 -14.82 -17.45 -7.19
CA PHE A 69 -15.90 -18.39 -6.84
C PHE A 69 -17.32 -17.79 -6.79
N GLY A 70 -17.63 -16.84 -7.68
CA GLY A 70 -18.94 -16.18 -7.73
C GLY A 70 -19.12 -15.01 -6.74
N TYR A 71 -18.12 -14.72 -5.92
CA TYR A 71 -18.09 -13.55 -5.02
C TYR A 71 -17.02 -12.55 -5.47
N TYR A 72 -17.09 -11.32 -4.97
CA TYR A 72 -16.17 -10.26 -5.36
C TYR A 72 -15.27 -9.89 -4.20
N PHE A 73 -14.01 -9.58 -4.49
CA PHE A 73 -13.16 -8.88 -3.55
C PHE A 73 -13.86 -7.61 -3.05
N HIS A 74 -13.63 -7.26 -1.79
CA HIS A 74 -14.27 -6.11 -1.16
C HIS A 74 -13.72 -4.77 -1.67
N VAL A 75 -12.86 -4.77 -2.68
CA VAL A 75 -12.38 -3.56 -3.37
C VAL A 75 -12.26 -3.83 -4.87
N CYS A 76 -12.26 -2.76 -5.67
CA CYS A 76 -12.10 -2.85 -7.12
C CYS A 76 -10.67 -3.28 -7.51
N ALA A 77 -10.48 -3.74 -8.75
CA ALA A 77 -9.17 -4.19 -9.24
C ALA A 77 -8.07 -3.14 -9.08
N ARG A 78 -8.38 -1.84 -9.25
CA ARG A 78 -7.42 -0.74 -9.02
C ARG A 78 -6.95 -0.69 -7.57
N CYS A 79 -7.89 -0.66 -6.62
CA CYS A 79 -7.58 -0.63 -5.19
C CYS A 79 -6.84 -1.91 -4.76
N SER A 80 -7.25 -3.09 -5.26
CA SER A 80 -6.50 -4.34 -5.04
C SER A 80 -5.06 -4.20 -5.49
N GLY A 81 -4.83 -3.64 -6.68
CA GLY A 81 -3.50 -3.37 -7.20
C GLY A 81 -2.69 -2.45 -6.30
N ILE A 82 -3.25 -1.32 -5.87
CA ILE A 82 -2.59 -0.36 -4.96
C ILE A 82 -2.17 -1.05 -3.64
N TYR A 83 -3.08 -1.78 -3.01
CA TYR A 83 -2.79 -2.43 -1.72
C TYR A 83 -1.80 -3.59 -1.86
N ILE A 84 -1.89 -4.38 -2.93
CA ILE A 84 -0.92 -5.44 -3.22
C ILE A 84 0.46 -4.85 -3.57
N GLY A 85 0.50 -3.75 -4.33
CA GLY A 85 1.73 -3.02 -4.61
C GLY A 85 2.40 -2.54 -3.32
N ALA A 86 1.62 -1.93 -2.42
CA ALA A 86 2.12 -1.48 -1.11
C ALA A 86 2.61 -2.67 -0.26
N PHE A 87 1.93 -3.81 -0.32
CA PHE A 87 2.35 -5.05 0.35
C PHE A 87 3.68 -5.59 -0.18
N ILE A 88 3.87 -5.60 -1.50
CA ILE A 88 5.15 -5.97 -2.12
C ILE A 88 6.25 -4.98 -1.68
N GLY A 89 5.92 -3.69 -1.64
CA GLY A 89 6.82 -2.64 -1.15
C GLY A 89 7.23 -2.84 0.31
N SER A 90 6.30 -3.23 1.17
CA SER A 90 6.56 -3.49 2.58
C SER A 90 7.45 -4.70 2.79
N ILE A 91 7.21 -5.82 2.09
CA ILE A 91 8.09 -6.99 2.09
C ILE A 91 9.51 -6.60 1.68
N ILE A 92 9.66 -5.93 0.54
CA ILE A 92 10.98 -5.51 0.02
C ILE A 92 11.67 -4.60 1.04
N SER A 93 10.94 -3.68 1.68
CA SER A 93 11.52 -2.81 2.70
C SER A 93 12.12 -3.57 3.89
N LEU A 94 11.60 -4.75 4.27
CA LEU A 94 12.16 -5.52 5.39
C LEU A 94 13.59 -6.00 5.12
N PHE A 95 13.93 -6.29 3.87
CA PHE A 95 15.24 -6.79 3.47
C PHE A 95 16.22 -5.68 3.05
N TYR A 96 15.73 -4.52 2.63
CA TYR A 96 16.55 -3.40 2.16
C TYR A 96 16.55 -2.24 3.15
N LEU A 97 17.37 -2.35 4.21
CA LEU A 97 17.52 -1.32 5.26
C LEU A 97 18.26 -0.05 4.82
N LYS A 98 18.85 -0.03 3.62
CA LYS A 98 19.55 1.17 3.13
C LYS A 98 18.53 2.21 2.68
N GLN A 99 18.56 3.36 3.34
CA GLN A 99 17.85 4.55 2.85
C GLN A 99 18.43 4.96 1.50
N LYS A 100 17.56 5.05 0.50
CA LYS A 100 17.87 5.72 -0.75
C LYS A 100 17.06 7.00 -0.79
N HIS A 101 17.73 8.11 -1.09
CA HIS A 101 17.04 9.34 -1.47
C HIS A 101 16.31 9.09 -2.80
N LEU A 102 15.04 8.71 -2.70
CA LEU A 102 14.19 8.55 -3.87
C LEU A 102 13.89 9.92 -4.45
N LYS A 103 14.23 10.08 -5.73
CA LYS A 103 13.90 11.30 -6.49
C LYS A 103 12.40 11.33 -6.73
N ILE A 104 11.75 12.45 -6.41
CA ILE A 104 10.29 12.64 -6.58
C ILE A 104 9.78 12.29 -7.99
N LYS A 105 10.63 12.40 -9.02
CA LYS A 105 10.31 11.96 -10.39
C LYS A 105 9.77 10.54 -10.48
N TYR A 106 10.24 9.61 -9.64
CA TYR A 106 9.77 8.22 -9.65
C TYR A 106 8.31 8.11 -9.18
N PHE A 107 7.89 8.96 -8.24
CA PHE A 107 6.49 9.06 -7.84
C PHE A 107 5.63 9.53 -9.01
N TYR A 108 6.03 10.59 -9.71
CA TYR A 108 5.29 11.09 -10.86
C TYR A 108 5.20 10.07 -12.00
N ILE A 109 6.30 9.36 -12.29
CA ILE A 109 6.32 8.29 -13.29
C ILE A 109 5.34 7.18 -12.93
N ALA A 110 5.26 6.78 -11.66
CA ALA A 110 4.33 5.75 -11.20
C ALA A 110 2.87 6.24 -11.12
N ALA A 111 2.66 7.51 -10.79
CA ALA A 111 1.33 8.12 -10.71
C ALA A 111 0.72 8.39 -12.09
N PHE A 112 1.54 8.72 -13.08
CA PHE A 112 1.08 9.05 -14.42
C PHE A 112 0.16 7.98 -15.05
N PRO A 113 0.53 6.69 -15.14
CA PRO A 113 -0.31 5.68 -15.80
C PRO A 113 -1.65 5.47 -15.08
N ILE A 114 -1.67 5.48 -13.74
CA ILE A 114 -2.92 5.30 -13.00
C ILE A 114 -3.83 6.54 -13.12
N ILE A 115 -3.27 7.75 -13.18
CA ILE A 115 -4.04 8.98 -13.41
C ILE A 115 -4.68 8.95 -14.81
N ILE A 116 -3.91 8.57 -15.84
CA ILE A 116 -4.42 8.44 -17.20
C ILE A 116 -5.54 7.38 -17.26
N ASP A 117 -5.35 6.22 -16.65
CA ASP A 117 -6.34 5.14 -16.57
C ASP A 117 -7.64 5.61 -15.88
N VAL A 118 -7.54 6.40 -14.80
CA VAL A 118 -8.70 7.03 -14.15
C VAL A 118 -9.38 8.03 -15.07
N LEU A 119 -8.63 8.95 -15.67
CA LEU A 119 -9.18 10.03 -16.50
C LEU A 119 -9.90 9.48 -17.74
N PHE A 120 -9.30 8.52 -18.44
CA PHE A 120 -9.89 7.94 -19.65
C PHE A 120 -11.18 7.21 -19.33
N GLN A 121 -11.22 6.49 -18.21
CA GLN A 121 -12.43 5.84 -17.74
C GLN A 121 -13.50 6.87 -17.31
N SER A 122 -13.14 7.91 -16.57
CA SER A 122 -14.07 8.93 -16.10
C SER A 122 -14.68 9.76 -17.22
N LEU A 123 -13.97 9.92 -18.33
CA LEU A 123 -14.44 10.61 -19.54
C LEU A 123 -15.16 9.67 -20.53
N ASN A 124 -15.37 8.39 -20.16
CA ASN A 124 -15.92 7.35 -21.03
C ASN A 124 -15.16 7.20 -22.38
N ILE A 125 -13.86 7.52 -22.40
CA ILE A 125 -13.00 7.40 -23.58
C ILE A 125 -12.62 5.93 -23.81
N SER A 126 -12.46 5.16 -22.73
CA SER A 126 -12.14 3.74 -22.78
C SER A 126 -12.95 2.94 -21.76
N GLU A 127 -13.26 1.69 -22.09
CA GLU A 127 -13.86 0.75 -21.15
C GLU A 127 -12.91 0.41 -19.99
N TYR A 128 -13.48 -0.07 -18.88
CA TYR A 128 -12.70 -0.46 -17.72
C TYR A 128 -12.02 -1.82 -17.90
N ILE A 129 -10.71 -1.80 -18.08
CA ILE A 129 -9.91 -3.03 -18.18
C ILE A 129 -9.36 -3.37 -16.79
N LYS A 130 -9.95 -4.36 -16.12
CA LYS A 130 -9.54 -4.82 -14.78
C LYS A 130 -8.03 -5.05 -14.66
N LEU A 131 -7.42 -5.66 -15.67
CA LEU A 131 -5.99 -5.97 -15.70
C LEU A 131 -5.11 -4.70 -15.75
N SER A 132 -5.46 -3.72 -16.59
CA SER A 132 -4.78 -2.42 -16.65
C SER A 132 -4.83 -1.71 -15.30
N ALA A 133 -6.04 -1.60 -14.74
CA ALA A 133 -6.27 -0.94 -13.46
C ALA A 133 -5.51 -1.62 -12.31
N PHE A 134 -5.43 -2.95 -12.32
CA PHE A 134 -4.67 -3.73 -11.33
C PHE A 134 -3.16 -3.49 -11.45
N LEU A 135 -2.59 -3.59 -12.66
CA LEU A 135 -1.16 -3.44 -12.88
C LEU A 135 -0.65 -2.02 -12.62
N THR A 136 -1.37 -1.00 -13.10
CA THR A 136 -1.05 0.39 -12.80
C THR A 136 -1.20 0.69 -11.30
N GLY A 137 -2.20 0.08 -10.66
CA GLY A 137 -2.36 0.07 -9.21
C GLY A 137 -1.13 -0.48 -8.47
N ILE A 138 -0.61 -1.65 -8.88
CA ILE A 138 0.59 -2.25 -8.26
C ILE A 138 1.79 -1.30 -8.32
N ILE A 139 2.08 -0.76 -9.50
CA ILE A 139 3.22 0.14 -9.71
C ILE A 139 3.12 1.38 -8.82
N PHE A 140 1.92 1.98 -8.78
CA PHE A 140 1.67 3.15 -7.95
C PHE A 140 1.75 2.83 -6.46
N GLY A 141 1.06 1.79 -5.99
CA GLY A 141 1.03 1.39 -4.58
C GLY A 141 2.40 1.01 -4.03
N PHE A 142 3.19 0.27 -4.81
CA PHE A 142 4.59 -0.03 -4.48
C PHE A 142 5.39 1.26 -4.28
N THR A 143 5.31 2.18 -5.25
CA THR A 143 6.05 3.44 -5.21
C THR A 143 5.62 4.30 -4.01
N VAL A 144 4.31 4.45 -3.78
CA VAL A 144 3.75 5.18 -2.63
C VAL A 144 4.31 4.64 -1.32
N PHE A 145 4.31 3.32 -1.13
CA PHE A 145 4.82 2.73 0.10
C PHE A 145 6.31 3.04 0.33
N ILE A 146 7.16 2.86 -0.68
CA ILE A 146 8.60 3.13 -0.52
C ILE A 146 8.86 4.62 -0.23
N PHE A 147 8.13 5.53 -0.86
CA PHE A 147 8.21 6.97 -0.57
C PHE A 147 7.74 7.28 0.86
N PHE A 148 6.63 6.69 1.27
CA PHE A 148 6.04 6.90 2.59
C PHE A 148 6.99 6.45 3.71
N ILE A 149 7.54 5.23 3.63
CA ILE A 149 8.49 4.76 4.65
C ILE A 149 9.78 5.60 4.65
N SER A 150 10.29 5.98 3.47
CA SER A 150 11.48 6.83 3.36
C SER A 150 11.26 8.20 3.99
N ALA A 151 10.08 8.80 3.81
CA ALA A 151 9.73 10.10 4.38
C ALA A 151 9.68 10.05 5.92
N ILE A 152 9.05 9.01 6.48
CA ILE A 152 8.97 8.83 7.94
C ILE A 152 10.36 8.65 8.54
N GLU A 153 11.19 7.78 7.96
CA GLU A 153 12.52 7.54 8.51
C GLU A 153 13.43 8.77 8.38
N ASN A 154 13.34 9.51 7.28
CA ASN A 154 14.07 10.77 7.11
C ASN A 154 13.64 11.81 8.15
N TYR A 155 12.35 11.91 8.46
CA TYR A 155 11.83 12.79 9.50
C TYR A 155 12.45 12.47 10.87
N PHE A 156 12.48 11.17 11.26
CA PHE A 156 13.10 10.74 12.52
C PHE A 156 14.61 11.01 12.57
N ILE A 157 15.33 10.85 11.47
CA ILE A 157 16.77 11.17 11.41
C ILE A 157 16.98 12.65 11.64
N VAL A 158 16.34 13.52 10.84
CA VAL A 158 16.53 14.97 10.92
C VAL A 158 16.22 15.47 12.33
N HIS A 159 15.12 15.00 12.94
CA HIS A 159 14.73 15.44 14.27
C HIS A 159 15.70 14.96 15.36
N LYS A 160 16.20 13.71 15.27
CA LYS A 160 17.15 13.18 16.24
C LYS A 160 18.53 13.83 16.12
N THR A 161 18.96 14.14 14.90
CA THR A 161 20.20 14.89 14.64
C THR A 161 20.12 16.31 15.18
N ASN A 162 19.03 17.04 14.92
CA ASN A 162 18.84 18.40 15.43
C ASN A 162 18.80 18.45 16.97
N TYR A 163 18.14 17.48 17.62
CA TYR A 163 18.13 17.37 19.07
C TYR A 163 19.55 17.15 19.62
N SER A 164 20.32 16.23 19.04
CA SER A 164 21.70 15.98 19.48
C SER A 164 22.61 17.21 19.32
N LEU A 165 22.45 17.99 18.25
CA LEU A 165 23.27 19.19 18.03
C LEU A 165 22.93 20.33 19.01
N ASN A 166 21.69 20.40 19.50
CA ASN A 166 21.28 21.39 20.48
C ASN A 166 21.75 21.04 21.91
N GLU A 167 21.98 19.76 22.24
CA GLU A 167 22.56 19.36 23.54
C GLU A 167 24.05 19.71 23.67
N PHE A 168 24.74 19.98 22.56
CA PHE A 168 26.17 20.37 22.53
C PHE A 168 26.39 21.89 22.38
N LYS A 169 25.33 22.70 22.41
CA LYS A 169 25.38 24.17 22.48
C LYS A 169 25.04 24.65 23.88
#